data_AF-A0A9E0H7L8-F1
#
_entry.id   AF-A0A9E0H7L8-F1
#
_cell.length_a   1.000
_cell.length_b   1.000
_cell.length_c   1.000
_cell.angle_alpha   90.00
_cell.angle_beta   90.00
_cell.angle_gamma   90.00
#
_symmetry.space_group_name_H-M   'P 1'
#
loop_
_entity.id
_entity.type
_entity.pdbx_description
1 polymer ?
#
loop_
_entity_poly.entity_id
_entity_poly.type
_entity_poly.pdbx_seq_one_letter_code
_entity_poly.pdbx_strand_id
1 'polypeptide(L)'
;MTELEFRQAVAAAVRGVLNVYREADALLRELAEAFAATEASFGVVAKRITPGVSRRSPDARYLRSYLATVLAPSTADDEVLGDAGDDDDDDSEEDEGEERPTKVVIVPTGGSLVVTRVAIYDPDQAEGFEPNLRVTVLSNCRAASQDVAADAAFRVRRSLFRRIVRAADGASAESVQPKGTATLEGPKKQRTALAFDVATPPIVKSLWSVAPDELPTLAAQVASAWRDRGRSAR
;
A
#
# COMPACT_ATOMS: atom_id res chain seq x y z
N MET A 1 -9.50 18.22 38.94
CA MET A 1 -9.28 16.96 38.22
C MET A 1 -8.62 16.00 39.18
N THR A 2 -9.29 14.89 39.51
CA THR A 2 -8.73 13.83 40.36
C THR A 2 -7.82 12.91 39.55
N GLU A 3 -6.94 12.16 40.23
CA GLU A 3 -6.09 11.16 39.57
C GLU A 3 -6.93 10.09 38.83
N LEU A 4 -8.09 9.73 39.37
CA LEU A 4 -9.02 8.80 38.74
C LEU A 4 -9.62 9.37 37.45
N GLU A 5 -10.07 10.63 37.47
CA GLU A 5 -10.60 11.33 36.29
C GLU A 5 -9.55 11.42 35.18
N PHE A 6 -8.30 11.73 35.53
CA PHE A 6 -7.20 11.79 34.58
C PHE A 6 -6.95 10.41 33.93
N ARG A 7 -6.84 9.34 34.73
CA ARG A 7 -6.64 7.97 34.22
C ARG A 7 -7.77 7.53 33.30
N GLN A 8 -9.02 7.86 33.65
CA GLN A 8 -10.18 7.55 32.83
C GLN A 8 -10.16 8.30 31.49
N ALA A 9 -9.80 9.59 31.50
CA ALA A 9 -9.66 10.39 30.30
C ALA A 9 -8.57 9.84 29.37
N VAL A 10 -7.40 9.49 29.92
CA VAL A 10 -6.31 8.87 29.15
C VAL A 10 -6.75 7.53 28.55
N ALA A 11 -7.40 6.68 29.34
CA ALA A 11 -7.90 5.39 28.85
C ALA A 11 -8.97 5.55 27.75
N ALA A 12 -9.84 6.55 27.87
CA ALA A 12 -10.81 6.88 26.83
C ALA A 12 -10.12 7.37 25.54
N ALA A 13 -9.10 8.22 25.64
CA ALA A 13 -8.33 8.70 24.51
C ALA A 13 -7.60 7.55 23.78
N VAL A 14 -6.91 6.68 24.53
CA VAL A 14 -6.23 5.50 23.96
C VAL A 14 -7.21 4.59 23.24
N ARG A 15 -8.38 4.32 23.83
CA ARG A 15 -9.44 3.53 23.17
C ARG A 15 -9.96 4.19 21.90
N GLY A 16 -10.14 5.52 21.92
CA GLY A 16 -10.54 6.27 20.74
C GLY A 16 -9.55 6.09 19.58
N VAL A 17 -8.25 6.23 19.86
CA VAL A 17 -7.18 6.01 18.87
C VAL A 17 -7.17 4.58 18.34
N LEU A 18 -7.30 3.58 19.22
CA LEU A 18 -7.37 2.18 18.80
C LEU A 18 -8.58 1.88 17.92
N ASN A 19 -9.73 2.51 18.19
CA ASN A 19 -10.92 2.38 17.36
C ASN A 19 -10.67 2.97 15.97
N VAL A 20 -10.02 4.14 15.84
CA VAL A 20 -9.67 4.72 14.53
C VAL A 20 -8.85 3.74 13.69
N TYR A 21 -7.86 3.06 14.28
CA TYR A 21 -7.07 2.06 13.53
C TYR A 21 -7.90 0.86 13.09
N ARG A 22 -8.85 0.40 13.92
CA ARG A 22 -9.75 -0.72 13.57
C ARG A 22 -10.69 -0.34 12.44
N GLU A 23 -11.30 0.84 12.51
CA GLU A 23 -12.18 1.35 11.45
C GLU A 23 -11.41 1.57 10.14
N ALA A 24 -10.17 2.08 10.20
CA ALA A 24 -9.31 2.21 9.03
C ALA A 24 -8.96 0.85 8.39
N ASP A 25 -8.67 -0.18 9.19
CA ASP A 25 -8.42 -1.54 8.69
C ASP A 25 -9.70 -2.16 8.09
N ALA A 26 -10.86 -1.95 8.73
CA ALA A 26 -12.15 -2.40 8.22
C ALA A 26 -12.49 -1.75 6.87
N LEU A 27 -12.30 -0.44 6.75
CA LEU A 27 -12.48 0.32 5.52
C LEU A 27 -11.60 -0.23 4.38
N LEU A 28 -10.31 -0.49 4.66
CA LEU A 28 -9.39 -1.03 3.65
C LEU A 28 -9.78 -2.46 3.22
N ARG A 29 -10.31 -3.27 4.15
CA ARG A 29 -10.82 -4.61 3.85
C ARG A 29 -12.07 -4.55 2.98
N GLU A 30 -13.05 -3.72 3.34
CA GLU A 30 -14.29 -3.55 2.56
C GLU A 30 -14.00 -2.98 1.16
N LEU A 31 -13.07 -2.04 1.06
CA LEU A 31 -12.62 -1.54 -0.23
C LEU A 31 -11.95 -2.63 -1.07
N ALA A 32 -11.14 -3.50 -0.46
CA ALA A 32 -10.55 -4.64 -1.16
C ALA A 32 -11.60 -5.66 -1.62
N GLU A 33 -12.62 -5.93 -0.81
CA GLU A 33 -13.78 -6.76 -1.20
C GLU A 33 -14.54 -6.15 -2.38
N ALA A 34 -14.76 -4.83 -2.35
CA ALA A 34 -15.37 -4.11 -3.47
C ALA A 34 -14.53 -4.21 -4.75
N PHE A 35 -13.20 -4.15 -4.65
CA PHE A 35 -12.29 -4.35 -5.78
C PHE A 35 -12.32 -5.78 -6.33
N ALA A 36 -12.40 -6.79 -5.47
CA ALA A 36 -12.53 -8.18 -5.87
C ALA A 36 -13.85 -8.45 -6.62
N ALA A 37 -14.91 -7.69 -6.30
CA ALA A 37 -16.20 -7.79 -6.97
C ALA A 37 -16.27 -7.06 -8.34
N THR A 38 -15.21 -6.34 -8.75
CA THR A 38 -15.18 -5.68 -10.07
C THR A 38 -14.92 -6.67 -11.20
N GLU A 39 -15.32 -6.32 -12.44
CA GLU A 39 -15.07 -7.13 -13.64
C GLU A 39 -13.57 -7.44 -13.87
N ALA A 40 -12.70 -6.49 -13.54
CA ALA A 40 -11.25 -6.70 -13.66
C ALA A 40 -10.68 -7.62 -12.57
N SER A 41 -11.40 -7.77 -11.44
CA SER A 41 -11.04 -8.48 -10.21
C SER A 41 -9.62 -8.16 -9.69
N PHE A 42 -9.51 -7.58 -8.51
CA PHE A 42 -8.20 -7.36 -7.88
C PHE A 42 -8.03 -8.20 -6.62
N GLY A 43 -6.87 -8.82 -6.48
CA GLY A 43 -6.43 -9.56 -5.30
C GLY A 43 -5.50 -8.72 -4.44
N VAL A 44 -5.58 -8.91 -3.12
CA VAL A 44 -4.67 -8.26 -2.17
C VAL A 44 -3.29 -8.91 -2.26
N VAL A 45 -2.27 -8.13 -2.62
CA VAL A 45 -0.88 -8.59 -2.67
C VAL A 45 -0.09 -8.22 -1.41
N ALA A 46 -0.45 -7.11 -0.77
CA ALA A 46 0.15 -6.71 0.50
C ALA A 46 -0.85 -5.91 1.34
N LYS A 47 -1.23 -6.45 2.50
CA LYS A 47 -2.14 -5.78 3.46
C LYS A 47 -1.38 -5.14 4.62
N ARG A 48 -2.05 -4.22 5.33
CA ARG A 48 -1.56 -3.61 6.58
C ARG A 48 -0.13 -3.08 6.47
N ILE A 49 0.18 -2.41 5.37
CA ILE A 49 1.46 -1.75 5.19
C ILE A 49 1.46 -0.49 6.07
N THR A 50 2.39 -0.46 7.01
CA THR A 50 2.57 0.62 8.00
C THR A 50 3.84 1.42 7.69
N PRO A 51 3.93 2.67 8.18
CA PRO A 51 5.18 3.43 8.14
C PRO A 51 6.29 2.68 8.88
N GLY A 52 7.50 2.71 8.31
CA GLY A 52 8.68 2.19 8.98
C GLY A 52 9.18 3.19 10.02
N VAL A 53 9.71 2.69 11.13
CA VAL A 53 10.39 3.51 12.13
C VAL A 53 11.63 4.11 11.49
N SER A 54 11.83 5.41 11.66
CA SER A 54 13.03 6.07 11.13
C SER A 54 13.42 7.26 11.98
N ARG A 55 14.64 7.77 11.82
CA ARG A 55 15.10 8.99 12.49
C ARG A 55 14.19 10.20 12.25
N ARG A 56 13.48 10.26 11.11
CA ARG A 56 12.54 11.34 10.78
C ARG A 56 11.12 11.09 11.30
N SER A 57 10.80 9.88 11.72
CA SER A 57 9.50 9.51 12.27
C SER A 57 9.72 8.47 13.38
N PRO A 58 10.30 8.87 14.52
CA PRO A 58 10.49 7.97 15.65
C PRO A 58 9.15 7.50 16.23
N ASP A 59 8.13 8.37 16.14
CA ASP A 59 6.79 8.12 16.65
C ASP A 59 6.04 7.02 15.89
N ALA A 60 6.50 6.61 14.70
CA ALA A 60 5.92 5.50 13.95
C ALA A 60 5.90 4.18 14.75
N ARG A 61 6.74 4.07 15.79
CA ARG A 61 6.74 2.95 16.76
C ARG A 61 5.49 2.92 17.65
N TYR A 62 4.87 4.08 17.91
CA TYR A 62 3.77 4.24 18.86
C TYR A 62 2.46 4.68 18.17
N LEU A 63 2.58 5.49 17.12
CA LEU A 63 1.47 6.07 16.38
C LEU A 63 1.75 5.90 14.88
N ARG A 64 0.87 5.17 14.19
CA ARG A 64 1.03 4.86 12.77
C ARG A 64 0.40 6.00 11.96
N SER A 65 1.20 6.73 11.19
CA SER A 65 0.71 7.83 10.33
C SER A 65 -0.20 7.36 9.20
N TYR A 66 -0.14 6.09 8.83
CA TYR A 66 -1.07 5.50 7.88
C TYR A 66 -1.21 3.98 8.02
N LEU A 67 -2.28 3.46 7.43
CA LEU A 67 -2.45 2.06 7.06
C LEU A 67 -2.65 1.97 5.54
N ALA A 68 -2.08 0.95 4.89
CA ALA A 68 -2.22 0.77 3.45
C ALA A 68 -2.39 -0.68 3.04
N THR A 69 -3.06 -0.87 1.91
CA THR A 69 -3.23 -2.15 1.22
C THR A 69 -2.88 -1.96 -0.26
N VAL A 70 -2.07 -2.87 -0.78
CA VAL A 70 -1.71 -2.95 -2.20
C VAL A 70 -2.44 -4.13 -2.82
N LEU A 71 -3.09 -3.87 -3.95
CA LEU A 71 -3.81 -4.86 -4.75
C LEU A 71 -3.15 -4.98 -6.13
N ALA A 72 -3.31 -6.14 -6.76
CA ALA A 72 -2.95 -6.37 -8.16
C ALA A 72 -4.14 -7.03 -8.88
N PRO A 73 -4.27 -6.88 -10.20
CA PRO A 73 -5.26 -7.65 -10.97
C PRO A 73 -5.08 -9.15 -10.71
N SER A 74 -6.15 -9.84 -10.35
CA SER A 74 -6.14 -11.28 -10.14
C SER A 74 -5.94 -11.97 -11.48
N THR A 75 -4.94 -12.84 -11.58
CA THR A 75 -4.93 -13.84 -12.66
C THR A 75 -5.72 -15.05 -12.19
N ALA A 76 -6.35 -15.77 -13.13
CA ALA A 76 -7.25 -16.89 -12.82
C ALA A 76 -6.59 -18.04 -12.01
N ASP A 77 -5.26 -18.03 -11.88
CA ASP A 77 -4.45 -19.04 -11.19
C ASP A 77 -3.85 -18.55 -9.85
N ASP A 78 -4.19 -17.35 -9.38
CA ASP A 78 -3.63 -16.82 -8.13
C ASP A 78 -4.38 -17.39 -6.90
N GLU A 79 -3.83 -18.45 -6.31
CA GLU A 79 -4.19 -18.85 -4.95
C GLU A 79 -4.05 -17.64 -4.01
N VAL A 80 -5.17 -17.26 -3.41
CA VAL A 80 -5.29 -16.14 -2.47
C VAL A 80 -4.17 -16.25 -1.45
N LEU A 81 -3.17 -15.38 -1.58
CA LEU A 81 -1.99 -15.36 -0.73
C LEU A 81 -2.43 -15.09 0.71
N GLY A 82 -2.65 -16.19 1.45
CA GLY A 82 -3.23 -16.23 2.79
C GLY A 82 -2.60 -15.30 3.80
N ASP A 83 -3.48 -14.69 4.59
CA ASP A 83 -3.29 -14.05 5.89
C ASP A 83 -1.84 -13.97 6.39
N ALA A 84 -1.09 -12.94 5.96
CA ALA A 84 0.15 -12.58 6.64
C ALA A 84 -0.22 -12.00 8.01
N GLY A 85 0.06 -12.78 9.06
CA GLY A 85 0.07 -12.33 10.44
C GLY A 85 0.95 -11.09 10.63
N ASP A 86 0.63 -10.36 11.70
CA ASP A 86 1.22 -9.09 12.10
C ASP A 86 2.62 -9.30 12.69
N ASP A 87 3.60 -9.65 11.85
CA ASP A 87 5.01 -9.65 12.26
C ASP A 87 5.54 -8.20 12.16
N ASP A 88 5.33 -7.46 13.25
CA ASP A 88 6.03 -6.24 13.63
C ASP A 88 7.51 -6.57 14.00
N ASP A 89 8.23 -7.32 13.15
CA ASP A 89 9.67 -7.58 13.36
C ASP A 89 10.51 -6.46 12.74
N ASP A 90 10.86 -5.56 13.65
CA ASP A 90 12.08 -4.77 13.83
C ASP A 90 13.03 -4.61 12.63
N ASP A 91 13.32 -3.34 12.33
CA ASP A 91 14.40 -2.90 11.45
C ASP A 91 15.75 -3.05 12.20
N SER A 92 16.13 -4.27 12.61
CA SER A 92 17.52 -4.56 12.98
C SER A 92 18.34 -4.71 11.70
N GLU A 93 19.11 -3.67 11.41
CA GLU A 93 20.25 -3.79 10.49
C GLU A 93 21.14 -4.94 11.00
N GLU A 94 21.44 -5.88 10.10
CA GLU A 94 22.36 -7.01 10.31
C GLU A 94 21.88 -8.08 11.30
N ASP A 95 21.09 -9.05 10.82
CA ASP A 95 21.01 -10.36 11.46
C ASP A 95 21.15 -11.46 10.40
N GLU A 96 22.28 -12.18 10.46
CA GLU A 96 22.53 -13.44 9.74
C GLU A 96 21.75 -14.59 10.41
N GLY A 97 20.47 -14.35 10.74
CA GLY A 97 19.53 -15.31 11.28
C GLY A 97 18.70 -15.93 10.17
N GLU A 98 18.51 -17.25 10.23
CA GLU A 98 17.77 -18.10 9.29
C GLU A 98 16.68 -17.35 8.50
N GLU A 99 16.83 -17.31 7.17
CA GLU A 99 15.89 -16.68 6.23
C GLU A 99 14.48 -17.28 6.41
N ARG A 100 13.69 -16.72 7.33
CA ARG A 100 12.25 -16.96 7.35
C ARG A 100 11.75 -16.62 5.94
N PRO A 101 10.95 -17.49 5.30
CA PRO A 101 10.53 -17.29 3.92
C PRO A 101 9.73 -15.99 3.83
N THR A 102 10.39 -14.92 3.42
CA THR A 102 9.75 -13.63 3.22
C THR A 102 8.76 -13.84 2.09
N LYS A 103 7.47 -13.66 2.36
CA LYS A 103 6.44 -13.79 1.32
C LYS A 103 6.77 -12.84 0.17
N VAL A 104 7.17 -13.42 -0.96
CA VAL A 104 7.52 -12.69 -2.18
C VAL A 104 6.29 -12.65 -3.05
N VAL A 105 5.95 -11.46 -3.54
CA VAL A 105 4.92 -11.27 -4.56
C VAL A 105 5.61 -11.17 -5.91
N ILE A 106 5.06 -11.85 -6.92
CA ILE A 106 5.50 -11.73 -8.30
C ILE A 106 4.70 -10.62 -8.97
N VAL A 107 5.38 -9.61 -9.51
CA VAL A 107 4.76 -8.54 -10.28
C VAL A 107 5.29 -8.63 -11.71
N PRO A 108 4.47 -8.92 -12.73
CA PRO A 108 4.94 -9.01 -14.11
C PRO A 108 5.41 -7.64 -14.63
N THR A 109 6.30 -7.66 -15.62
CA THR A 109 6.66 -6.47 -16.41
C THR A 109 5.41 -5.98 -17.16
N GLY A 110 5.21 -4.67 -17.22
CA GLY A 110 3.94 -4.06 -17.67
C GLY A 110 2.80 -4.17 -16.65
N GLY A 111 3.00 -4.89 -15.54
CA GLY A 111 2.01 -5.11 -14.49
C GLY A 111 1.53 -3.83 -13.83
N SER A 112 0.37 -3.91 -13.17
CA SER A 112 -0.26 -2.78 -12.49
C SER A 112 -0.55 -3.11 -11.03
N LEU A 113 -0.56 -2.08 -10.18
CA LEU A 113 -0.88 -2.16 -8.77
C LEU A 113 -1.88 -1.06 -8.41
N VAL A 114 -2.79 -1.35 -7.48
CA VAL A 114 -3.63 -0.35 -6.83
C VAL A 114 -3.12 -0.17 -5.41
N VAL A 115 -2.75 1.05 -5.05
CA VAL A 115 -2.32 1.42 -3.71
C VAL A 115 -3.45 2.15 -3.02
N THR A 116 -3.99 1.55 -1.96
CA THR A 116 -4.98 2.17 -1.07
C THR A 116 -4.30 2.54 0.24
N ARG A 117 -4.49 3.77 0.71
CA ARG A 117 -3.87 4.29 1.93
C ARG A 117 -4.90 5.10 2.72
N VAL A 118 -5.07 4.78 4.00
CA VAL A 118 -5.74 5.64 4.97
C VAL A 118 -4.67 6.41 5.71
N ALA A 119 -4.59 7.72 5.46
CA ALA A 119 -3.71 8.64 6.17
C ALA A 119 -4.42 9.11 7.44
N ILE A 120 -3.82 8.86 8.60
CA ILE A 120 -4.44 9.08 9.92
C ILE A 120 -3.93 10.40 10.52
N TYR A 121 -2.65 10.68 10.37
CA TYR A 121 -2.05 11.97 10.66
C TYR A 121 -0.81 12.18 9.78
N ASP A 122 -0.39 13.42 9.61
CA ASP A 122 0.86 13.78 8.94
C ASP A 122 1.74 14.60 9.89
N PRO A 123 2.93 14.11 10.29
CA PRO A 123 3.82 14.85 11.18
C PRO A 123 4.36 16.14 10.55
N ASP A 124 4.45 16.21 9.21
CA ASP A 124 4.96 17.39 8.50
C ASP A 124 3.85 18.45 8.30
N GLN A 125 2.58 18.09 8.52
CA GLN A 125 1.40 18.96 8.37
C GLN A 125 0.50 18.92 9.60
N ALA A 126 1.08 18.89 10.80
CA ALA A 126 0.32 18.68 12.04
C ALA A 126 -0.84 19.69 12.25
N GLU A 127 -0.69 20.93 11.76
CA GLU A 127 -1.77 21.92 11.76
C GLU A 127 -2.62 21.80 10.49
N GLY A 128 -3.91 21.44 10.67
CA GLY A 128 -4.89 21.41 9.59
C GLY A 128 -4.88 20.14 8.75
N PHE A 129 -4.07 19.13 9.08
CA PHE A 129 -4.17 17.82 8.43
C PHE A 129 -5.55 17.20 8.65
N GLU A 130 -6.17 16.78 7.54
CA GLU A 130 -7.42 16.04 7.55
C GLU A 130 -7.17 14.57 7.19
N PRO A 131 -7.59 13.61 8.04
CA PRO A 131 -7.53 12.19 7.72
C PRO A 131 -8.24 11.88 6.42
N ASN A 132 -7.61 11.10 5.56
CA ASN A 132 -8.11 10.85 4.21
C ASN A 132 -7.81 9.42 3.73
N LEU A 133 -8.68 8.94 2.85
CA LEU A 133 -8.45 7.79 1.99
C LEU A 133 -7.84 8.27 0.69
N ARG A 134 -6.68 7.73 0.34
CA ARG A 134 -5.99 7.94 -0.93
C ARG A 134 -5.92 6.63 -1.71
N VAL A 135 -6.32 6.67 -2.98
CA VAL A 135 -6.22 5.55 -3.91
C VAL A 135 -5.41 5.95 -5.13
N THR A 136 -4.31 5.26 -5.37
CA THR A 136 -3.39 5.53 -6.49
C THR A 136 -3.25 4.28 -7.35
N VAL A 137 -3.45 4.42 -8.66
CA VAL A 137 -3.21 3.35 -9.63
C VAL A 137 -1.81 3.50 -10.21
N LEU A 138 -1.00 2.47 -10.03
CA LEU A 138 0.32 2.33 -10.62
C LEU A 138 0.22 1.35 -11.78
N SER A 139 0.79 1.72 -12.92
CA SER A 139 0.73 0.96 -14.16
C SER A 139 2.12 0.79 -14.75
N ASN A 140 2.26 -0.10 -15.74
CA ASN A 140 3.49 -0.27 -16.50
C ASN A 140 4.73 -0.47 -15.63
N CYS A 141 4.66 -1.46 -14.72
CA CYS A 141 5.79 -1.87 -13.89
C CYS A 141 6.98 -2.24 -14.77
N ARG A 142 8.11 -1.57 -14.60
CA ARG A 142 9.32 -1.80 -15.40
C ARG A 142 10.59 -1.63 -14.57
N ALA A 143 11.70 -2.13 -15.10
CA ALA A 143 13.00 -1.78 -14.55
C ALA A 143 13.34 -0.32 -14.90
N ALA A 144 13.86 0.44 -13.94
CA ALA A 144 14.13 1.86 -14.12
C ALA A 144 15.32 2.16 -15.03
N SER A 145 16.29 1.24 -15.13
CA SER A 145 17.60 1.49 -15.74
C SER A 145 17.99 0.52 -16.85
N GLN A 146 17.11 -0.39 -17.26
CA GLN A 146 17.42 -1.40 -18.26
C GLN A 146 16.15 -1.88 -18.96
N ASP A 147 16.29 -2.24 -20.24
CA ASP A 147 15.25 -2.93 -20.97
C ASP A 147 15.17 -4.38 -20.49
N VAL A 148 13.96 -4.79 -20.14
CA VAL A 148 13.64 -6.12 -19.62
C VAL A 148 12.65 -6.75 -20.58
N ALA A 149 12.77 -8.06 -20.80
CA ALA A 149 11.84 -8.81 -21.64
C ALA A 149 10.39 -8.65 -21.13
N ALA A 150 9.44 -8.55 -22.06
CA ALA A 150 8.04 -8.25 -21.73
C ALA A 150 7.36 -9.33 -20.87
N ASP A 151 7.87 -10.56 -20.90
CA ASP A 151 7.40 -11.73 -20.14
C ASP A 151 8.12 -11.90 -18.79
N ALA A 152 9.11 -11.06 -18.48
CA ALA A 152 9.82 -11.16 -17.23
C ALA A 152 8.96 -10.68 -16.04
N ALA A 153 9.28 -11.16 -14.84
CA ALA A 153 8.56 -10.78 -13.64
C ALA A 153 9.51 -10.38 -12.51
N PHE A 154 9.01 -9.57 -11.58
CA PHE A 154 9.75 -9.03 -10.45
C PHE A 154 9.29 -9.68 -9.16
N ARG A 155 10.23 -10.27 -8.42
CA ARG A 155 10.06 -10.64 -7.01
C ARG A 155 10.12 -9.40 -6.14
N VAL A 156 8.96 -9.03 -5.61
CA VAL A 156 8.78 -7.87 -4.72
C VAL A 156 8.61 -8.35 -3.28
N ARG A 157 9.49 -7.89 -2.39
CA ARG A 157 9.41 -8.13 -0.95
C ARG A 157 8.47 -7.10 -0.28
N ARG A 158 7.90 -7.46 0.87
CA ARG A 158 7.05 -6.57 1.69
C ARG A 158 7.69 -5.21 1.99
N SER A 159 8.99 -5.19 2.29
CA SER A 159 9.73 -3.94 2.55
C SER A 159 9.74 -3.00 1.34
N LEU A 160 9.73 -3.52 0.11
CA LEU A 160 9.62 -2.69 -1.10
C LEU A 160 8.20 -2.16 -1.28
N PHE A 161 7.14 -2.90 -0.89
CA PHE A 161 5.77 -2.38 -0.89
C PHE A 161 5.59 -1.17 0.01
N ARG A 162 6.23 -1.14 1.19
CA ARG A 162 6.25 0.06 2.04
C ARG A 162 6.81 1.29 1.30
N ARG A 163 7.85 1.07 0.49
CA ARG A 163 8.49 2.13 -0.29
C ARG A 163 7.68 2.51 -1.54
N ILE A 164 6.94 1.57 -2.12
CA ILE A 164 5.94 1.81 -3.17
C ILE A 164 4.82 2.70 -2.63
N VAL A 165 4.24 2.37 -1.47
CA VAL A 165 3.20 3.19 -0.83
C VAL A 165 3.69 4.63 -0.62
N ARG A 166 4.90 4.78 -0.07
CA ARG A 166 5.50 6.11 0.13
C ARG A 166 5.73 6.88 -1.17
N ALA A 167 6.17 6.20 -2.24
CA ALA A 167 6.38 6.83 -3.54
C ALA A 167 5.05 7.24 -4.20
N ALA A 168 4.01 6.41 -4.05
CA ALA A 168 2.65 6.70 -4.54
C ALA A 168 1.99 7.87 -3.80
N ASP A 169 2.37 8.12 -2.54
CA ASP A 169 1.82 9.22 -1.74
C ASP A 169 2.32 10.60 -2.19
N GLY A 170 3.58 10.67 -2.62
CA GLY A 170 4.19 11.88 -3.17
C GLY A 170 4.05 12.02 -4.70
N ALA A 171 3.21 11.20 -5.32
CA ALA A 171 3.06 11.13 -6.77
C ALA A 171 2.33 12.37 -7.32
N SER A 172 3.06 13.45 -7.58
CA SER A 172 2.63 14.55 -8.45
C SER A 172 3.12 14.39 -9.90
N ALA A 173 3.98 13.41 -10.15
CA ALA A 173 4.62 13.15 -11.44
C ALA A 173 3.91 12.03 -12.23
N GLU A 174 4.13 11.99 -13.55
CA GLU A 174 3.61 10.96 -14.45
C GLU A 174 4.15 9.55 -14.13
N SER A 175 5.25 9.46 -13.38
CA SER A 175 5.86 8.21 -12.93
C SER A 175 6.41 8.29 -11.50
N VAL A 176 6.51 7.12 -10.85
CA VAL A 176 7.11 6.96 -9.53
C VAL A 176 8.20 5.89 -9.55
N GLN A 177 9.27 6.15 -8.81
CA GLN A 177 10.38 5.21 -8.62
C GLN A 177 10.58 4.96 -7.12
N PRO A 178 10.03 3.86 -6.57
CA PRO A 178 10.26 3.50 -5.17
C PRO A 178 11.75 3.28 -4.92
N LYS A 179 12.27 3.85 -3.82
CA LYS A 179 13.67 3.65 -3.43
C LYS A 179 13.91 2.18 -3.11
N GLY A 180 14.79 1.48 -3.81
CA GLY A 180 15.10 0.08 -3.52
C GLY A 180 15.06 -0.78 -4.77
N THR A 181 15.21 -2.09 -4.59
CA THR A 181 15.34 -3.02 -5.70
C THR A 181 14.46 -4.24 -5.52
N ALA A 182 13.83 -4.68 -6.61
CA ALA A 182 13.21 -5.97 -6.75
C ALA A 182 14.19 -6.96 -7.41
N THR A 183 13.95 -8.25 -7.27
CA THR A 183 14.73 -9.27 -7.99
C THR A 183 14.00 -9.64 -9.27
N LEU A 184 14.65 -9.48 -10.42
CA LEU A 184 14.16 -9.97 -11.69
C LEU A 184 14.22 -11.51 -11.71
N GLU A 185 13.09 -12.15 -12.02
CA GLU A 185 13.02 -13.59 -12.25
C GLU A 185 13.77 -13.96 -13.53
N GLY A 186 14.51 -15.07 -13.47
CA GLY A 186 15.31 -15.53 -14.59
C GLY A 186 16.49 -16.41 -14.15
N PRO A 187 17.26 -16.93 -15.11
CA PRO A 187 18.38 -17.85 -14.84
C PRO A 187 19.49 -17.21 -14.00
N LYS A 188 19.61 -15.88 -14.03
CA LYS A 188 20.49 -15.10 -13.14
C LYS A 188 19.63 -14.11 -12.37
N LYS A 189 19.57 -14.28 -11.04
CA LYS A 189 18.90 -13.33 -10.15
C LYS A 189 19.60 -11.97 -10.25
N GLN A 190 18.91 -10.97 -10.78
CA GLN A 190 19.41 -9.61 -10.87
C GLN A 190 18.56 -8.68 -10.03
N ARG A 191 19.17 -7.78 -9.25
CA ARG A 191 18.45 -6.74 -8.51
C ARG A 191 18.33 -5.49 -9.36
N THR A 192 17.12 -4.96 -9.48
CA THR A 192 16.85 -3.76 -10.28
C THR A 192 15.86 -2.84 -9.59
N ALA A 193 16.00 -1.53 -9.81
CA ALA A 193 15.03 -0.55 -9.33
C ALA A 193 13.76 -0.63 -10.17
N LEU A 194 12.61 -0.45 -9.53
CA LEU A 194 11.33 -0.44 -10.22
C LEU A 194 10.91 0.99 -10.56
N ALA A 195 10.21 1.13 -11.67
CA ALA A 195 9.49 2.33 -12.05
C ALA A 195 8.04 1.95 -12.42
N PHE A 196 7.11 2.85 -12.12
CA PHE A 196 5.70 2.73 -12.47
C PHE A 196 5.20 4.04 -13.04
N ASP A 197 4.25 3.98 -13.96
CA ASP A 197 3.50 5.15 -14.42
C ASP A 197 2.26 5.33 -13.54
N VAL A 198 1.95 6.56 -13.18
CA VAL A 198 0.80 6.89 -12.33
C VAL A 198 -0.42 7.05 -13.24
N ALA A 199 -1.36 6.09 -13.19
CA ALA A 199 -2.41 5.95 -14.21
C ALA A 199 -3.43 7.10 -14.21
N THR A 200 -3.74 7.60 -13.03
CA THR A 200 -4.59 8.77 -12.80
C THR A 200 -4.03 9.58 -11.64
N PRO A 201 -4.35 10.89 -11.55
CA PRO A 201 -4.16 11.61 -10.30
C PRO A 201 -4.73 10.79 -9.13
N PRO A 202 -4.04 10.73 -7.99
CA PRO A 202 -4.55 10.02 -6.82
C PRO A 202 -5.96 10.49 -6.46
N ILE A 203 -6.88 9.56 -6.26
CA ILE A 203 -8.20 9.89 -5.72
C ILE A 203 -8.02 10.10 -4.23
N VAL A 204 -8.41 11.27 -3.73
CA VAL A 204 -8.33 11.62 -2.31
C VAL A 204 -9.73 11.95 -1.82
N LYS A 205 -10.18 11.25 -0.79
CA LYS A 205 -11.44 11.50 -0.10
C LYS A 205 -11.18 11.72 1.40
N SER A 206 -11.86 12.70 1.99
CA SER A 206 -11.87 12.87 3.44
C SER A 206 -12.42 11.59 4.09
N LEU A 207 -11.77 11.10 5.13
CA LEU A 207 -12.19 9.87 5.81
C LEU A 207 -13.61 10.02 6.41
N TRP A 208 -14.01 11.25 6.74
CA TRP A 208 -15.34 11.58 7.27
C TRP A 208 -16.44 11.56 6.22
N SER A 209 -16.06 11.59 4.94
CA SER A 209 -16.99 11.60 3.80
C SER A 209 -17.16 10.25 3.12
N VAL A 210 -16.28 9.27 3.42
CA VAL A 210 -16.34 7.95 2.80
C VAL A 210 -17.39 7.10 3.51
N ALA A 211 -18.57 6.99 2.93
CA ALA A 211 -19.59 6.07 3.40
C ALA A 211 -19.38 4.65 2.80
N PRO A 212 -19.74 3.56 3.50
CA PRO A 212 -19.52 2.19 3.03
C PRO A 212 -20.15 1.87 1.67
N ASP A 213 -21.31 2.47 1.38
CA ASP A 213 -22.03 2.33 0.11
C ASP A 213 -21.36 3.04 -1.07
N GLU A 214 -20.41 3.95 -0.81
CA GLU A 214 -19.61 4.59 -1.86
C GLU A 214 -18.43 3.73 -2.33
N LEU A 215 -18.01 2.72 -1.55
CA LEU A 215 -16.83 1.90 -1.85
C LEU A 215 -16.94 1.14 -3.18
N PRO A 216 -18.08 0.52 -3.54
CA PRO A 216 -18.24 -0.11 -4.84
C PRO A 216 -18.10 0.89 -6.00
N THR A 217 -18.63 2.10 -5.84
CA THR A 217 -18.51 3.17 -6.85
C THR A 217 -17.05 3.61 -7.02
N LEU A 218 -16.34 3.78 -5.91
CA LEU A 218 -14.92 4.12 -5.92
C LEU A 218 -14.08 3.01 -6.59
N ALA A 219 -14.34 1.75 -6.25
CA ALA A 219 -13.67 0.59 -6.86
C ALA A 219 -13.93 0.54 -8.38
N ALA A 220 -15.17 0.76 -8.81
CA ALA A 220 -15.52 0.80 -10.24
C ALA A 220 -14.83 1.94 -10.98
N GLN A 221 -14.76 3.14 -10.38
CA GLN A 221 -14.04 4.29 -10.95
C GLN A 221 -12.56 3.97 -11.17
N VAL A 222 -11.91 3.37 -10.17
CA VAL A 222 -10.50 2.98 -10.23
C VAL A 222 -10.27 1.87 -11.25
N ALA A 223 -11.15 0.86 -11.31
CA ALA A 223 -11.08 -0.21 -12.29
C ALA A 223 -11.26 0.31 -13.73
N SER A 224 -12.11 1.33 -13.94
CA SER A 224 -12.25 1.99 -15.24
C SER A 224 -10.97 2.73 -15.64
N ALA A 225 -10.44 3.56 -14.74
CA ALA A 225 -9.21 4.30 -14.95
C ALA A 225 -8.02 3.39 -15.31
N TRP A 226 -7.96 2.22 -14.69
CA TRP A 226 -6.97 1.19 -15.01
C TRP A 226 -7.13 0.66 -16.45
N ARG A 227 -8.36 0.29 -16.87
CA ARG A 227 -8.64 -0.24 -18.20
C ARG A 227 -8.30 0.74 -19.32
N ASP A 228 -8.60 2.02 -19.13
CA ASP A 228 -8.42 3.03 -20.16
C ASP A 228 -6.93 3.25 -20.50
N ARG A 229 -6.02 3.11 -19.52
CA ARG A 229 -4.57 3.12 -19.77
C ARG A 229 -4.03 1.84 -20.38
N GLY A 230 -4.60 0.69 -20.04
CA GLY A 230 -4.21 -0.59 -20.64
C GLY A 230 -4.45 -0.67 -22.15
N ARG A 231 -5.36 0.16 -22.69
CA ARG A 231 -5.64 0.25 -24.14
C ARG A 231 -4.75 1.25 -24.88
N SER A 232 -4.30 2.33 -24.24
CA SER A 232 -3.43 3.34 -24.87
C SER A 232 -1.96 2.91 -24.98
N ALA A 233 -1.57 1.81 -24.33
CA ALA A 233 -0.21 1.25 -24.36
C ALA A 233 -0.05 0.07 -25.34
N ARG A 234 -1.07 -0.21 -26.18
CA ARG A 234 -1.02 -1.18 -27.29
C ARG A 234 -1.10 -0.45 -28.62
#